data_AF-A0A0F7TYG9-F1
#
_entry.id   AF-A0A0F7TYG9-F1
#
_cell.length_a   1.000
_cell.length_b   1.000
_cell.length_c   1.000
_cell.angle_alpha   90.00
_cell.angle_beta   90.00
_cell.angle_gamma   90.00
#
_symmetry.space_group_name_H-M   'P 1'
#
loop_
_entity.id
_entity.type
_entity.pdbx_description
1 polymer ?
#
loop_
_entity_poly.entity_id
_entity_poly.type
_entity_poly.pdbx_seq_one_letter_code
_entity_poly.pdbx_strand_id
1 'polypeptide(L)'
;MVQITIPENYGAAIAVALGAIPVLGFVHGAITTSLRRAAKVPYPHCYATVEQCKENAKAEQFNCAQRAHSNFLENASQTMLFTLVAGLKYPQLAAGISAAWVLLRSLFLYGYVYSGKPQGKGRMLGGTFWFAQAALWGLSVFGVARDLISF
;
A
#
# COMPACT_ATOMS: atom_id res chain seq x y z
N MET A 1 -21.15 -30.57 -11.02
CA MET A 1 -20.03 -29.97 -10.28
C MET A 1 -19.62 -28.71 -11.04
N VAL A 2 -19.65 -27.53 -10.42
CA VAL A 2 -19.18 -26.30 -11.08
C VAL A 2 -17.66 -26.27 -10.93
N GLN A 3 -16.93 -26.23 -12.05
CA GLN A 3 -15.47 -26.19 -12.06
C GLN A 3 -15.02 -24.75 -12.34
N ILE A 4 -14.20 -24.19 -11.44
CA ILE A 4 -13.54 -22.89 -11.65
C ILE A 4 -12.17 -23.18 -12.27
N THR A 5 -12.02 -22.87 -13.56
CA THR A 5 -10.72 -23.00 -14.24
C THR A 5 -9.88 -21.76 -13.96
N ILE A 6 -8.74 -21.94 -13.28
CA ILE A 6 -7.79 -20.88 -12.96
C ILE A 6 -6.75 -20.78 -14.08
N PRO A 7 -6.37 -19.57 -14.54
CA PRO A 7 -5.37 -19.45 -15.59
C PRO A 7 -3.98 -19.89 -15.09
N GLU A 8 -3.16 -20.34 -16.04
CA GLU A 8 -1.75 -20.65 -15.77
C GLU A 8 -1.03 -19.42 -15.20
N ASN A 9 -0.12 -19.63 -14.24
CA ASN A 9 0.63 -18.58 -13.53
C ASN A 9 -0.19 -17.64 -12.61
N TYR A 10 -1.47 -17.93 -12.35
CA TYR A 10 -2.27 -17.14 -11.39
C TYR A 10 -1.68 -17.09 -9.98
N GLY A 11 -0.88 -18.11 -9.61
CA GLY A 11 -0.16 -18.14 -8.33
C GLY A 11 0.71 -16.91 -8.07
N ALA A 12 1.22 -16.25 -9.12
CA ALA A 12 1.97 -15.00 -8.97
C ALA A 12 1.10 -13.84 -8.49
N ALA A 13 -0.13 -13.72 -9.02
CA ALA A 13 -1.08 -12.69 -8.58
C ALA A 13 -1.48 -12.90 -7.11
N ILE A 14 -1.69 -14.16 -6.71
CA ILE A 14 -1.96 -14.54 -5.31
C ILE A 14 -0.76 -14.20 -4.42
N ALA A 15 0.46 -14.58 -4.82
CA ALA A 15 1.67 -14.36 -4.04
C ALA A 15 1.91 -12.87 -3.74
N VAL A 16 1.64 -11.99 -4.72
CA VAL A 16 1.75 -10.54 -4.50
C VAL A 16 0.60 -10.03 -3.64
N ALA A 17 -0.65 -10.37 -3.99
CA ALA A 17 -1.83 -9.85 -3.31
C ALA A 17 -1.93 -10.32 -1.86
N LEU A 18 -1.75 -11.61 -1.59
CA LEU A 18 -1.94 -12.21 -0.26
C LEU A 18 -0.62 -12.46 0.48
N GLY A 19 0.52 -12.32 -0.18
CA GLY A 19 1.85 -12.43 0.45
C GLY A 19 2.51 -11.07 0.61
N ALA A 20 2.97 -10.46 -0.49
CA ALA A 20 3.79 -9.26 -0.46
C ALA A 20 3.08 -8.03 0.15
N ILE A 21 1.82 -7.78 -0.20
CA ILE A 21 1.06 -6.64 0.32
C ILE A 21 0.85 -6.75 1.85
N PRO A 22 0.35 -7.88 2.42
CA PRO A 22 0.24 -8.03 3.87
C PRO A 22 1.57 -7.91 4.62
N VAL A 23 2.66 -8.48 4.08
CA VAL A 23 4.00 -8.35 4.66
C VAL A 23 4.42 -6.88 4.73
N LEU A 24 4.19 -6.10 3.66
CA LEU A 24 4.47 -4.67 3.68
C LEU A 24 3.61 -3.93 4.72
N GLY A 25 2.33 -4.30 4.87
CA GLY A 25 1.46 -3.77 5.93
C GLY A 25 2.01 -4.04 7.34
N PHE A 26 2.54 -5.24 7.58
CA PHE A 26 3.22 -5.57 8.83
C PHE A 26 4.47 -4.70 9.06
N VAL A 27 5.28 -4.49 8.02
CA VAL A 27 6.46 -3.59 8.09
C VAL A 27 6.06 -2.16 8.45
N HIS A 28 5.01 -1.62 7.82
CA HIS A 28 4.45 -0.30 8.18
C HIS A 28 4.06 -0.24 9.67
N GLY A 29 3.48 -1.32 10.22
CA GLY A 29 3.08 -1.42 11.62
C GLY A 29 4.25 -1.49 12.59
N ALA A 30 5.25 -2.31 12.25
CA ALA A 30 6.46 -2.45 13.04
C ALA A 30 7.23 -1.13 13.14
N ILE A 31 7.41 -0.41 12.02
CA ILE A 31 8.09 0.89 11.99
C ILE A 31 7.34 1.90 12.86
N THR A 32 6.03 2.02 12.68
CA THR A 32 5.18 2.94 13.46
C THR A 32 5.31 2.67 14.96
N THR A 33 5.22 1.40 15.35
CA THR A 33 5.33 0.99 16.76
C THR A 33 6.70 1.30 17.34
N SER A 34 7.77 1.04 16.57
CA SER A 34 9.15 1.30 17.00
C SER A 34 9.43 2.79 17.26
N LEU A 35 8.84 3.68 16.45
CA LEU A 35 9.05 5.13 16.55
C LEU A 35 8.25 5.76 17.69
N ARG A 36 7.16 5.13 18.14
CA ARG A 36 6.28 5.66 19.19
C ARG A 36 7.03 5.98 20.48
N ARG A 37 7.94 5.11 20.91
CA ARG A 37 8.70 5.29 22.16
C ARG A 37 9.54 6.57 22.13
N ALA A 38 10.23 6.82 21.02
CA ALA A 38 11.06 8.02 20.85
C ALA A 38 10.20 9.30 20.68
N ALA A 39 9.01 9.17 20.10
CA ALA A 39 8.04 10.24 19.96
C ALA A 39 7.35 10.64 21.27
N LYS A 40 7.44 9.80 22.32
CA LYS A 40 6.78 10.00 23.62
C LYS A 40 5.26 10.19 23.51
N VAL A 41 4.62 9.52 22.54
CA VAL A 41 3.15 9.57 22.35
C VAL A 41 2.50 8.42 23.12
N PRO A 42 1.78 8.70 24.23
CA PRO A 42 1.11 7.67 25.00
C PRO A 42 -0.06 7.07 24.23
N TYR A 43 -0.40 5.82 24.51
CA TYR A 43 -1.68 5.24 24.10
C TYR A 43 -2.82 5.91 24.88
N PRO A 44 -4.01 6.13 24.29
CA PRO A 44 -4.47 5.67 22.96
C PRO A 44 -4.24 6.68 21.82
N HIS A 45 -3.44 7.73 22.01
CA HIS A 45 -3.30 8.77 20.98
C HIS A 45 -2.64 8.23 19.72
N CYS A 46 -3.28 8.52 18.57
CA CYS A 46 -2.81 8.08 17.26
C CYS A 46 -1.63 8.92 16.75
N TYR A 47 -1.64 10.22 17.02
CA TYR A 47 -0.65 11.19 16.52
C TYR A 47 -0.10 12.04 17.67
N ALA A 48 1.12 12.52 17.51
CA ALA A 48 1.67 13.62 18.30
C ALA A 48 1.02 14.95 17.91
N THR A 49 0.90 15.87 18.86
CA THR A 49 0.38 17.23 18.60
C THR A 49 1.38 18.08 17.83
N VAL A 50 0.93 19.23 17.31
CA VAL A 50 1.80 20.16 16.57
C VAL A 50 2.91 20.72 17.47
N GLU A 51 2.61 20.96 18.74
CA GLU A 51 3.54 21.43 19.76
C GLU A 51 4.63 20.37 20.01
N GLN A 52 4.22 19.11 20.21
CA GLN A 52 5.16 17.99 20.38
C GLN A 52 6.07 17.80 19.17
N CYS A 53 5.57 18.00 17.94
CA CYS A 53 6.37 17.95 16.72
C CYS A 53 7.40 19.09 16.64
N LYS A 54 7.07 20.29 17.15
CA LYS A 54 8.01 21.43 17.22
C LYS A 54 9.14 21.18 18.22
N GLU A 55 8.83 20.51 19.33
CA GLU A 55 9.79 20.24 20.41
C GLU A 55 10.62 18.96 20.17
N ASN A 56 10.06 17.97 19.46
CA ASN A 56 10.67 16.67 19.24
C ASN A 56 10.55 16.25 17.78
N ALA A 57 11.66 16.30 17.04
CA ALA A 57 11.72 15.83 15.65
C ALA A 57 11.29 14.35 15.50
N LYS A 58 11.43 13.51 16.54
CA LYS A 58 10.94 12.13 16.52
C LYS A 58 9.42 12.02 16.58
N ALA A 59 8.74 13.03 17.15
CA ALA A 59 7.28 13.10 17.14
C ALA A 59 6.75 13.37 15.73
N GLU A 60 7.38 14.27 14.97
CA GLU A 60 7.06 14.46 13.55
C GLU A 60 7.35 13.19 12.74
N GLN A 61 8.51 12.55 12.97
CA GLN A 61 8.86 11.27 12.32
C GLN A 61 7.83 10.16 12.60
N PHE A 62 7.30 10.09 13.82
CA PHE A 62 6.23 9.14 14.17
C PHE A 62 4.91 9.48 13.46
N ASN A 63 4.51 10.75 13.41
CA ASN A 63 3.32 11.16 12.65
C ASN A 63 3.45 10.84 11.16
N CYS A 64 4.64 11.01 10.62
CA CYS A 64 5.01 10.60 9.26
C CYS A 64 4.80 9.10 9.02
N ALA A 65 5.30 8.24 9.93
CA ALA A 65 5.10 6.80 9.86
C ALA A 65 3.62 6.42 9.97
N GLN A 66 2.89 7.02 10.91
CA GLN A 66 1.45 6.81 11.07
C GLN A 66 0.67 7.17 9.81
N ARG A 67 0.93 8.34 9.22
CA ARG A 67 0.21 8.76 8.01
C ARG A 67 0.52 7.84 6.83
N ALA A 68 1.78 7.41 6.68
CA ALA A 68 2.18 6.46 5.65
C ALA A 68 1.49 5.09 5.85
N HIS A 69 1.38 4.63 7.10
CA HIS A 69 0.66 3.40 7.46
C HIS A 69 -0.84 3.52 7.15
N SER A 70 -1.54 4.54 7.67
CA SER A 70 -2.97 4.71 7.42
C SER A 70 -3.26 4.79 5.92
N ASN A 71 -2.44 5.53 5.16
CA ASN A 71 -2.60 5.59 3.72
C ASN A 71 -2.35 4.25 3.02
N PHE A 72 -1.48 3.40 3.57
CA PHE A 72 -1.29 2.05 3.04
C PHE A 72 -2.54 1.21 3.28
N LEU A 73 -3.09 1.21 4.50
CA LEU A 73 -4.30 0.46 4.83
C LEU A 73 -5.53 0.91 4.04
N GLU A 74 -5.67 2.22 3.79
CA GLU A 74 -6.71 2.79 2.91
C GLU A 74 -6.68 2.20 1.48
N ASN A 75 -5.52 1.72 1.03
CA ASN A 75 -5.29 1.31 -0.36
C ASN A 75 -4.97 -0.18 -0.54
N ALA A 76 -4.51 -0.86 0.50
CA ALA A 76 -4.06 -2.25 0.43
C ALA A 76 -5.20 -3.18 0.02
N SER A 77 -6.34 -3.13 0.71
CA SER A 77 -7.48 -4.02 0.47
C SER A 77 -8.01 -3.92 -0.97
N GLN A 78 -8.23 -2.70 -1.46
CA GLN A 78 -8.68 -2.49 -2.84
C GLN A 78 -7.63 -2.96 -3.87
N THR A 79 -6.33 -2.73 -3.62
CA THR A 79 -5.26 -3.16 -4.53
C THR A 79 -5.16 -4.68 -4.58
N MET A 80 -5.31 -5.36 -3.44
CA MET A 80 -5.37 -6.82 -3.37
C MET A 80 -6.55 -7.35 -4.20
N LEU A 81 -7.73 -6.77 -4.04
CA LEU A 81 -8.92 -7.17 -4.81
C LEU A 81 -8.73 -6.95 -6.31
N PHE A 82 -8.21 -5.79 -6.74
CA PHE A 82 -7.93 -5.55 -8.16
C PHE A 82 -6.90 -6.53 -8.71
N THR A 83 -5.86 -6.86 -7.94
CA THR A 83 -4.83 -7.82 -8.36
C THR A 83 -5.42 -9.21 -8.58
N LEU A 84 -6.26 -9.67 -7.64
CA LEU A 84 -6.91 -10.98 -7.74
C LEU A 84 -7.90 -11.02 -8.92
N VAL A 85 -8.76 -10.01 -9.06
CA VAL A 85 -9.75 -9.94 -10.16
C VAL A 85 -9.07 -9.81 -11.52
N ALA A 86 -8.16 -8.84 -11.69
CA ALA A 86 -7.43 -8.67 -12.94
C ALA A 86 -6.58 -9.91 -13.28
N GLY A 87 -6.04 -10.59 -12.27
CA GLY A 87 -5.22 -11.79 -12.43
C GLY A 87 -5.98 -12.99 -13.02
N LEU A 88 -7.31 -13.05 -12.89
CA LEU A 88 -8.13 -14.12 -13.49
C LEU A 88 -8.09 -14.11 -15.02
N LYS A 89 -7.77 -12.96 -15.63
CA LYS A 89 -7.63 -12.82 -17.08
C LYS A 89 -6.20 -12.46 -17.50
N TYR A 90 -5.50 -11.66 -16.69
CA TYR A 90 -4.16 -11.15 -16.98
C TYR A 90 -3.19 -11.46 -15.83
N PRO A 91 -2.89 -12.74 -15.54
CA PRO A 91 -2.17 -13.16 -14.32
C PRO A 91 -0.80 -12.49 -14.17
N GLN A 92 0.01 -12.51 -15.24
CA GLN A 92 1.37 -11.95 -15.22
C GLN A 92 1.36 -10.41 -15.15
N LEU A 93 0.47 -9.76 -15.90
CA LEU A 93 0.37 -8.30 -15.93
C LEU A 93 -0.14 -7.76 -14.58
N ALA A 94 -1.18 -8.38 -14.01
CA ALA A 94 -1.69 -8.03 -12.69
C ALA A 94 -0.62 -8.20 -11.61
N ALA A 95 0.11 -9.32 -11.62
CA ALA A 95 1.22 -9.56 -10.69
C ALA A 95 2.33 -8.51 -10.86
N GLY A 96 2.73 -8.19 -12.09
CA GLY A 96 3.78 -7.20 -12.37
C GLY A 96 3.41 -5.79 -11.92
N ILE A 97 2.20 -5.32 -12.22
CA ILE A 97 1.75 -3.98 -11.79
C ILE A 97 1.58 -3.93 -10.27
N SER A 98 1.06 -4.99 -9.65
CA SER A 98 0.91 -5.08 -8.19
C SER A 98 2.27 -5.11 -7.48
N ALA A 99 3.26 -5.81 -8.04
CA ALA A 99 4.63 -5.79 -7.53
C ALA A 99 5.26 -4.40 -7.65
N ALA A 100 5.06 -3.71 -8.78
CA ALA A 100 5.48 -2.31 -8.92
C ALA A 100 4.80 -1.40 -7.89
N TRP A 101 3.50 -1.62 -7.62
CA TRP A 101 2.80 -0.91 -6.55
C TRP A 101 3.46 -1.15 -5.18
N VAL A 102 3.77 -2.39 -4.81
CA VAL A 102 4.49 -2.72 -3.55
C VAL A 102 5.84 -1.99 -3.45
N LEU A 103 6.61 -1.95 -4.54
CA LEU A 103 7.89 -1.22 -4.58
C LEU A 103 7.68 0.29 -4.36
N LEU A 104 6.72 0.90 -5.08
CA LEU A 104 6.40 2.32 -4.94
C LEU A 104 5.88 2.64 -3.53
N ARG A 105 5.11 1.75 -2.89
CA ARG A 105 4.66 1.90 -1.50
C ARG A 105 5.80 1.79 -0.50
N SER A 106 6.79 0.93 -0.76
CA SER A 106 8.02 0.85 0.05
C SER A 106 8.81 2.15 -0.02
N LEU A 107 8.94 2.72 -1.22
CA LEU A 107 9.56 4.03 -1.44
C LEU A 107 8.76 5.17 -0.79
N PHE A 108 7.43 5.12 -0.85
CA PHE A 108 6.53 6.06 -0.18
C PHE A 108 6.73 6.06 1.32
N LEU A 109 6.75 4.88 1.95
CA LEU A 109 7.03 4.74 3.37
C LEU A 109 8.40 5.31 3.72
N TYR A 110 9.44 4.90 2.98
CA TYR A 110 10.80 5.36 3.23
C TYR A 110 10.92 6.88 3.11
N GLY A 111 10.36 7.45 2.04
CA GLY A 111 10.33 8.88 1.81
C GLY A 111 9.62 9.62 2.93
N TYR A 112 8.46 9.14 3.37
CA TYR A 112 7.71 9.77 4.45
C TYR A 112 8.50 9.75 5.78
N VAL A 113 9.12 8.63 6.12
CA VAL A 113 9.70 8.40 7.46
C VAL A 113 11.15 8.87 7.58
N TYR A 114 11.95 8.77 6.53
CA TYR A 114 13.42 8.94 6.63
C TYR A 114 13.98 10.10 5.82
N SER A 115 13.21 10.72 4.92
CA SER A 115 13.75 11.81 4.08
C SER A 115 13.98 13.13 4.83
N GLY A 116 13.37 13.32 5.99
CA GLY A 116 13.44 14.57 6.76
C GLY A 116 12.85 15.80 6.04
N LYS A 117 12.18 15.61 4.90
CA LYS A 117 11.59 16.74 4.16
C LYS A 117 10.39 17.31 4.92
N PRO A 118 10.30 18.64 5.06
CA PRO A 118 9.25 19.27 5.85
C PRO A 118 7.87 18.97 5.30
N GLN A 119 6.86 18.99 6.18
CA GLN A 119 5.44 18.83 5.82
C GLN A 119 5.15 17.50 5.10
N GLY A 120 5.95 16.46 5.37
CA GLY A 120 5.78 15.14 4.73
C GLY A 120 6.03 15.14 3.23
N LYS A 121 6.72 16.15 2.67
CA LYS A 121 7.05 16.21 1.21
C LYS A 121 7.90 15.04 0.74
N GLY A 122 8.53 14.32 1.67
CA GLY A 122 9.21 13.05 1.43
C GLY A 122 8.36 11.99 0.74
N ARG A 123 7.03 12.03 0.96
CA ARG A 123 6.04 11.14 0.37
C ARG A 123 6.02 11.11 -1.17
N MET A 124 6.58 12.14 -1.80
CA MET A 124 6.67 12.20 -3.26
C MET A 124 7.57 11.08 -3.81
N LEU A 125 8.53 10.60 -3.02
CA LEU A 125 9.27 9.39 -3.32
C LEU A 125 8.29 8.22 -3.31
N GLY A 126 7.96 7.65 -4.46
CA GLY A 126 6.97 6.57 -4.57
C GLY A 126 5.51 7.04 -4.67
N GLY A 127 5.22 8.35 -4.71
CA GLY A 127 3.86 8.88 -4.87
C GLY A 127 3.16 8.48 -6.18
N THR A 128 3.93 7.99 -7.16
CA THR A 128 3.45 7.43 -8.42
C THR A 128 2.73 6.07 -8.28
N PHE A 129 2.65 5.50 -7.06
CA PHE A 129 1.87 4.28 -6.79
C PHE A 129 0.41 4.40 -7.26
N TRP A 130 -0.15 5.61 -7.27
CA TRP A 130 -1.50 5.89 -7.77
C TRP A 130 -1.69 5.47 -9.23
N PHE A 131 -0.67 5.60 -10.07
CA PHE A 131 -0.75 5.18 -11.48
C PHE A 131 -0.80 3.66 -11.60
N ALA A 132 0.00 2.93 -10.81
CA ALA A 132 -0.06 1.47 -10.77
C ALA A 132 -1.42 0.98 -10.26
N GLN A 133 -1.97 1.66 -9.24
CA GLN A 133 -3.29 1.33 -8.69
C GLN A 133 -4.43 1.63 -9.69
N ALA A 134 -4.37 2.76 -10.39
CA ALA A 134 -5.32 3.11 -11.45
C ALA A 134 -5.26 2.12 -12.62
N ALA A 135 -4.07 1.63 -12.97
CA ALA A 135 -3.91 0.59 -13.99
C ALA A 135 -4.55 -0.73 -13.56
N LEU A 136 -4.38 -1.18 -12.30
CA LEU A 136 -5.04 -2.37 -11.77
C LEU A 136 -6.57 -2.22 -11.73
N TRP A 137 -7.05 -1.05 -11.32
CA TRP A 137 -8.48 -0.74 -11.34
C TRP A 137 -9.03 -0.79 -12.77
N GLY A 138 -8.35 -0.17 -13.74
CA GLY A 138 -8.72 -0.21 -15.15
C GLY A 138 -8.71 -1.62 -15.74
N LEU A 139 -7.72 -2.44 -15.41
CA LEU A 139 -7.68 -3.85 -15.82
C LEU A 139 -8.85 -4.65 -15.26
N SER A 140 -9.23 -4.38 -14.01
CA SER A 140 -10.36 -5.05 -13.37
C SER A 140 -11.69 -4.65 -14.01
N VAL A 141 -11.94 -3.35 -14.18
CA VAL A 141 -13.22 -2.84 -14.69
C VAL A 141 -13.34 -3.03 -16.22
N PHE A 142 -12.40 -2.49 -16.98
CA PHE A 142 -12.50 -2.48 -18.44
C PHE A 142 -11.92 -3.72 -19.09
N GLY A 143 -10.99 -4.40 -18.40
CA GLY A 143 -10.34 -5.59 -18.91
C GLY A 143 -11.09 -6.88 -18.56
N VAL A 144 -11.65 -6.98 -17.36
CA VAL A 144 -12.38 -8.19 -16.88
C VAL A 144 -13.88 -7.96 -16.85
N ALA A 145 -14.38 -6.97 -16.12
CA ALA A 145 -15.82 -6.81 -15.91
C ALA A 145 -16.58 -6.51 -17.21
N ARG A 146 -15.98 -5.73 -18.13
CA ARG A 146 -16.58 -5.43 -19.44
C ARG A 146 -16.98 -6.68 -20.23
N ASP A 147 -16.17 -7.74 -20.19
CA ASP A 147 -16.42 -8.97 -20.93
C ASP A 147 -17.50 -9.84 -20.28
N LEU A 148 -17.80 -9.60 -19.00
CA LEU A 148 -18.80 -10.33 -18.23
C LEU A 148 -20.17 -9.64 -18.26
N ILE A 149 -20.25 -8.44 -18.83
CA ILE A 149 -21.50 -7.71 -19.04
C ILE A 149 -22.11 -8.16 -20.36
N SER A 150 -23.31 -8.74 -20.31
CA SER A 150 -24.02 -9.33 -21.46
C SER A 150 -25.39 -8.71 -21.75
N PHE A 151 -25.69 -7.54 -21.17
CA PHE A 151 -26.92 -6.79 -21.44
C PHE A 151 -26.73 -5.77 -22.57
#